data_AF-A0AAD9X1C2-F1
#
_entry.id   AF-A0AAD9X1C2-F1
#
_cell.length_a   1.000
_cell.length_b   1.000
_cell.length_c   1.000
_cell.angle_alpha   90.00
_cell.angle_beta   90.00
_cell.angle_gamma   90.00
#
_symmetry.space_group_name_H-M   'P 1'
#
loop_
_entity.id
_entity.type
_entity.pdbx_description
1 polymer ?
#
loop_
_entity_poly.entity_id
_entity_poly.type
_entity_poly.pdbx_seq_one_letter_code
_entity_poly.pdbx_strand_id
1 'polypeptide(L)'
;MEKPEGPLLPSEPHPKVSIRHLDYLNRPKILVLMIGTISFAANGAIFPAFGVLISSVISLYYKPPAQLKNDMRFWAIILVVLIIASFLVTVAQKYFFSITGSKLIRRIRLMCFDKVVHIEVGWFDESAHSSGVIGARFSIDAVSVHATVL
;
A
#
# COMPACT_ATOMS: atom_id res chain seq x y z
N MET A 1 43.76 -15.26 15.94
CA MET A 1 43.13 -14.96 17.24
C MET A 1 41.66 -14.67 16.96
N GLU A 2 40.85 -15.71 17.10
CA GLU A 2 39.40 -15.70 16.87
C GLU A 2 38.73 -15.00 18.05
N LYS A 3 37.93 -13.96 17.78
CA LYS A 3 37.20 -13.21 18.81
C LYS A 3 35.96 -14.03 19.18
N PRO A 4 35.72 -14.35 20.47
CA PRO A 4 34.63 -15.24 20.83
C PRO A 4 33.28 -14.57 20.52
N GLU A 5 32.40 -15.31 19.83
CA GLU A 5 31.00 -14.95 19.66
C GLU A 5 30.33 -14.96 21.04
N GLY A 6 30.14 -13.78 21.62
CA GLY A 6 29.35 -13.60 22.84
C GLY A 6 27.90 -14.05 22.62
N PRO A 7 27.16 -14.38 23.69
CA PRO A 7 25.81 -14.89 23.56
C PRO A 7 24.92 -13.89 22.83
N LEU A 8 24.20 -14.36 21.79
CA LEU A 8 23.13 -13.60 21.14
C LEU A 8 22.12 -13.20 22.21
N LEU A 9 22.13 -11.93 22.62
CA LEU A 9 21.20 -11.40 23.61
C LEU A 9 19.75 -11.69 23.15
N PRO A 10 18.84 -12.08 24.07
CA PRO A 10 17.46 -12.32 23.71
C PRO A 10 16.88 -11.05 23.11
N SER A 11 16.28 -11.13 21.94
CA SER A 11 15.54 -10.02 21.34
C SER A 11 14.46 -9.57 22.34
N GLU A 12 14.61 -8.38 22.91
CA GLU A 12 13.58 -7.81 23.80
C GLU A 12 12.22 -7.85 23.10
N PRO A 13 11.14 -8.25 23.81
CA PRO A 13 9.83 -8.37 23.20
C PRO A 13 9.37 -6.99 22.72
N HIS A 14 9.37 -6.81 21.40
CA HIS A 14 8.91 -5.57 20.76
C HIS A 14 7.50 -5.24 21.27
N PRO A 15 7.29 -4.10 21.94
CA PRO A 15 5.96 -3.73 22.41
C PRO A 15 5.03 -3.65 21.21
N LYS A 16 3.89 -4.36 21.28
CA LYS A 16 2.85 -4.32 20.25
C LYS A 16 2.31 -2.89 20.17
N VAL A 17 2.85 -2.09 19.26
CA VAL A 17 2.38 -0.74 19.02
C VAL A 17 0.94 -0.80 18.52
N SER A 18 0.03 -0.16 19.26
CA SER A 18 -1.37 -0.07 18.86
C SER A 18 -1.49 0.81 17.62
N ILE A 19 -2.21 0.32 16.60
CA ILE A 19 -2.49 1.04 15.34
C ILE A 19 -3.12 2.42 15.63
N ARG A 20 -3.85 2.55 16.76
CA ARG A 20 -4.46 3.80 17.23
C ARG A 20 -3.44 4.90 17.55
N HIS A 21 -2.20 4.55 17.89
CA HIS A 21 -1.14 5.51 18.18
C HIS A 21 -0.56 6.11 16.87
N LEU A 22 -0.56 5.33 15.78
CA LEU A 22 -0.18 5.81 14.45
C LEU A 22 -1.23 6.78 13.87
N ASP A 23 -2.52 6.56 14.16
CA ASP A 23 -3.61 7.44 13.73
C ASP A 23 -3.47 8.87 14.29
N TYR A 24 -2.97 9.03 15.52
CA TYR A 24 -2.74 10.35 16.12
C TYR A 24 -1.65 11.14 15.37
N LEU A 25 -0.62 10.46 14.87
CA LEU A 25 0.46 11.06 14.06
C LEU A 25 0.01 11.49 12.65
N ASN A 26 -1.09 10.88 12.14
CA ASN A 26 -1.59 11.06 10.78
C ASN A 26 -2.79 12.04 10.65
N ARG A 27 -3.22 12.66 11.76
CA ARG A 27 -4.37 13.59 11.87
C ARG A 27 -4.57 14.58 10.70
N PRO A 28 -3.54 15.26 10.13
CA PRO A 28 -3.77 16.25 9.07
C PRO A 28 -4.03 15.69 7.66
N LYS A 29 -4.03 14.36 7.43
CA LYS A 29 -4.12 13.75 6.08
C LYS A 29 -5.18 12.67 5.89
N ILE A 30 -6.09 12.51 6.85
CA ILE A 30 -7.16 11.51 6.82
C ILE A 30 -8.08 11.70 5.60
N LEU A 31 -8.27 12.94 5.12
CA LEU A 31 -9.14 13.23 3.97
C LEU A 31 -8.68 12.56 2.67
N VAL A 32 -7.37 12.57 2.37
CA VAL A 32 -6.83 11.94 1.16
C VAL A 32 -6.89 10.42 1.27
N LEU A 33 -6.68 9.89 2.48
CA LEU A 33 -6.86 8.47 2.75
C LEU A 33 -8.32 8.05 2.52
N MET A 34 -9.28 8.83 3.03
CA MET A 34 -10.73 8.61 2.85
C MET A 34 -11.14 8.58 1.37
N ILE A 35 -10.63 9.50 0.56
CA ILE A 35 -10.87 9.52 -0.89
C ILE A 35 -10.30 8.25 -1.56
N GLY A 36 -9.13 7.80 -1.11
CA GLY A 36 -8.52 6.54 -1.54
C GLY A 36 -9.37 5.31 -1.19
N THR A 37 -9.92 5.25 0.02
CA THR A 37 -10.79 4.14 0.46
C THR A 37 -12.12 4.11 -0.29
N ILE A 38 -12.73 5.27 -0.57
CA ILE A 38 -13.95 5.36 -1.38
C ILE A 38 -13.67 4.86 -2.80
N SER A 39 -12.54 5.26 -3.39
CA SER A 39 -12.11 4.81 -4.72
C SER A 39 -11.85 3.29 -4.74
N PHE A 40 -11.23 2.74 -3.69
CA PHE A 40 -11.02 1.30 -3.52
C PHE A 40 -12.34 0.53 -3.44
N ALA A 41 -13.31 1.04 -2.66
CA ALA A 41 -14.64 0.43 -2.56
C ALA A 41 -15.36 0.37 -3.92
N ALA A 42 -15.24 1.43 -4.73
CA ALA A 42 -15.77 1.43 -6.09
C ALA A 42 -15.04 0.44 -7.01
N ASN A 43 -13.71 0.30 -6.86
CA ASN A 43 -12.88 -0.66 -7.60
C ASN A 43 -13.28 -2.12 -7.30
N GLY A 44 -13.76 -2.41 -6.08
CA GLY A 44 -14.28 -3.72 -5.71
C GLY A 44 -15.47 -4.21 -6.56
N ALA A 45 -16.24 -3.28 -7.16
CA ALA A 45 -17.38 -3.60 -8.03
C ALA A 45 -16.98 -4.05 -9.45
N ILE A 46 -15.70 -3.93 -9.82
CA ILE A 46 -15.20 -4.33 -11.15
C ILE A 46 -15.35 -5.83 -11.37
N PHE A 47 -15.07 -6.66 -10.35
CA PHE A 47 -15.19 -8.11 -10.45
C PHE A 47 -16.63 -8.58 -10.74
N PRO A 48 -17.65 -8.11 -9.98
CA PRO A 48 -19.06 -8.34 -10.32
C PRO A 48 -19.44 -7.86 -11.72
N ALA A 49 -19.01 -6.66 -12.12
CA ALA A 49 -19.28 -6.11 -13.45
C ALA A 49 -18.71 -6.99 -14.57
N PHE A 50 -17.49 -7.51 -14.38
CA PHE A 50 -16.88 -8.47 -15.29
C PHE A 50 -17.68 -9.78 -15.37
N GLY A 51 -18.21 -10.27 -14.25
CA GLY A 51 -19.07 -11.46 -14.23
C GLY A 51 -20.34 -11.29 -15.07
N VAL A 52 -21.02 -10.15 -14.94
CA VAL A 52 -22.22 -9.82 -15.74
C VAL A 52 -21.88 -9.71 -17.23
N LEU A 53 -20.73 -9.13 -17.56
CA LEU A 53 -20.25 -9.03 -18.94
C LEU A 53 -20.06 -10.40 -19.59
N ILE A 54 -19.33 -11.30 -18.91
CA ILE A 54 -19.07 -12.65 -19.42
C ILE A 54 -20.39 -13.41 -19.57
N SER A 55 -21.29 -13.32 -18.59
CA SER A 55 -22.62 -13.93 -18.68
C SER A 55 -23.39 -13.43 -19.90
N SER A 56 -23.38 -12.12 -20.16
CA SER A 56 -24.09 -11.50 -21.27
C SER A 56 -23.53 -11.91 -22.64
N VAL A 57 -22.21 -12.01 -22.76
CA VAL A 57 -21.54 -12.51 -23.98
C VAL A 57 -21.90 -13.96 -24.24
N ILE A 58 -21.89 -14.82 -23.20
CA ILE A 58 -22.28 -16.23 -23.32
C ILE A 58 -23.74 -16.36 -23.76
N SER A 59 -24.66 -15.61 -23.17
CA SER A 59 -26.08 -15.61 -23.56
C SER A 59 -26.28 -15.18 -25.02
N LEU A 60 -25.39 -14.34 -25.56
CA LEU A 60 -25.45 -13.88 -26.93
C LEU A 60 -25.19 -14.99 -27.95
N TYR A 61 -24.33 -15.96 -27.63
CA TYR A 61 -24.04 -17.11 -28.50
C TYR A 61 -25.28 -17.97 -28.80
N TYR A 62 -26.32 -17.89 -27.98
CA TYR A 62 -27.57 -18.64 -28.18
C TYR A 62 -28.59 -17.91 -29.07
N LYS A 63 -28.30 -16.69 -29.55
CA LYS A 63 -29.19 -15.91 -30.44
C LYS A 63 -28.93 -16.17 -31.94
N PRO A 64 -29.94 -15.97 -32.81
CA PRO A 64 -29.79 -16.11 -34.26
C PRO A 64 -28.76 -15.12 -34.86
N PRO A 65 -28.05 -15.51 -35.94
CA PRO A 65 -26.84 -14.83 -36.44
C PRO A 65 -27.07 -13.39 -36.93
N ALA A 66 -28.31 -13.05 -37.33
CA ALA A 66 -28.66 -11.71 -37.78
C ALA A 66 -28.65 -10.66 -36.65
N GLN A 67 -29.05 -11.06 -35.43
CA GLN A 67 -29.04 -10.17 -34.25
C GLN A 67 -27.69 -10.23 -33.51
N LEU A 68 -26.99 -11.36 -33.61
CA LEU A 68 -25.70 -11.61 -32.98
C LEU A 68 -24.64 -10.55 -33.29
N LYS A 69 -24.49 -10.17 -34.57
CA LYS A 69 -23.42 -9.25 -35.00
C LYS A 69 -23.56 -7.84 -34.41
N ASN A 70 -24.79 -7.34 -34.31
CA ASN A 70 -25.04 -6.00 -33.77
C ASN A 70 -24.87 -5.98 -32.25
N ASP A 71 -25.42 -6.99 -31.57
CA ASP A 71 -25.28 -7.12 -30.12
C ASP A 71 -23.80 -7.32 -29.71
N MET A 72 -23.02 -8.11 -30.48
CA MET A 72 -21.59 -8.31 -30.21
C MET A 72 -20.80 -7.01 -30.30
N ARG A 73 -21.06 -6.19 -31.33
CA ARG A 73 -20.41 -4.89 -31.48
C ARG A 73 -20.73 -3.96 -30.32
N PHE A 74 -21.97 -3.94 -29.87
CA PHE A 74 -22.40 -3.15 -28.72
C PHE A 74 -21.68 -3.57 -27.43
N TRP A 75 -21.69 -4.88 -27.12
CA TRP A 75 -21.02 -5.42 -25.94
C TRP A 75 -19.49 -5.26 -26.00
N ALA A 76 -18.88 -5.36 -27.18
CA ALA A 76 -17.45 -5.12 -27.36
C ALA A 76 -17.07 -3.66 -27.04
N ILE A 77 -17.89 -2.69 -27.46
CA ILE A 77 -17.68 -1.26 -27.13
C ILE A 77 -17.80 -1.03 -25.62
N ILE A 78 -18.83 -1.60 -24.98
CA ILE A 78 -19.00 -1.52 -23.51
C ILE A 78 -17.77 -2.06 -22.79
N LEU A 79 -17.22 -3.18 -23.25
CA LEU A 79 -16.04 -3.80 -22.64
C LEU A 79 -14.82 -2.89 -22.77
N VAL A 80 -14.58 -2.28 -23.93
CA VAL A 80 -13.49 -1.33 -24.13
C VAL A 80 -13.63 -0.12 -23.21
N VAL A 81 -14.82 0.46 -23.12
CA VAL A 81 -15.10 1.61 -22.23
C VAL A 81 -14.88 1.25 -20.77
N LEU A 82 -15.33 0.06 -20.35
CA LEU A 82 -15.14 -0.41 -18.98
C LEU A 82 -13.66 -0.59 -18.64
N ILE A 83 -12.85 -1.16 -19.55
CA ILE A 83 -11.40 -1.32 -19.36
C ILE A 83 -10.73 0.04 -19.18
N ILE A 84 -11.04 0.99 -20.06
CA ILE A 84 -10.45 2.33 -20.00
C ILE A 84 -10.83 3.01 -18.67
N ALA A 85 -12.11 3.02 -18.31
CA ALA A 85 -12.57 3.61 -17.06
C ALA A 85 -11.92 2.96 -15.82
N SER A 86 -11.87 1.62 -15.79
CA SER A 86 -11.26 0.84 -14.71
C SER A 86 -9.77 1.11 -14.58
N PHE A 87 -9.06 1.24 -15.70
CA PHE A 87 -7.65 1.59 -15.74
C PHE A 87 -7.40 2.97 -15.15
N LEU A 88 -8.17 3.98 -15.59
CA LEU A 88 -8.08 5.35 -15.06
C LEU A 88 -8.33 5.41 -13.55
N VAL A 89 -9.39 4.76 -13.07
CA VAL A 89 -9.73 4.73 -11.62
C VAL A 89 -8.62 4.06 -10.82
N THR A 90 -8.10 2.93 -11.29
CA THR A 90 -7.04 2.18 -10.59
C THR A 90 -5.73 2.95 -10.56
N VAL A 91 -5.33 3.58 -11.68
CA VAL A 91 -4.12 4.41 -11.74
C VAL A 91 -4.24 5.61 -10.82
N ALA A 92 -5.38 6.31 -10.84
CA ALA A 92 -5.63 7.45 -9.95
C ALA A 92 -5.55 7.02 -8.48
N GLN A 93 -6.25 5.94 -8.11
CA GLN A 93 -6.24 5.41 -6.75
C GLN A 93 -4.83 5.07 -6.28
N LYS A 94 -4.05 4.35 -7.10
CA LYS A 94 -2.65 3.99 -6.78
C LYS A 94 -1.76 5.23 -6.66
N TYR A 95 -1.96 6.22 -7.53
CA TYR A 95 -1.20 7.47 -7.49
C TYR A 95 -1.46 8.27 -6.21
N PHE A 96 -2.72 8.46 -5.83
CA PHE A 96 -3.08 9.14 -4.58
C PHE A 96 -2.56 8.41 -3.35
N PHE A 97 -2.62 7.08 -3.35
CA PHE A 97 -2.11 6.27 -2.25
C PHE A 97 -0.59 6.35 -2.14
N SER A 98 0.13 6.27 -3.27
CA SER A 98 1.59 6.39 -3.34
C SER A 98 2.09 7.74 -2.83
N ILE A 99 1.43 8.84 -3.21
CA ILE A 99 1.77 10.19 -2.74
C ILE A 99 1.55 10.32 -1.23
N THR A 100 0.42 9.82 -0.74
CA THR A 100 0.05 9.91 0.68
C THR A 100 0.99 9.06 1.53
N GLY A 101 1.29 7.86 1.07
CA GLY A 101 2.28 6.95 1.63
C GLY A 101 3.67 7.57 1.74
N SER A 102 4.19 8.09 0.63
CA SER A 102 5.50 8.74 0.58
C SER A 102 5.60 9.91 1.57
N LYS A 103 4.54 10.71 1.68
CA LYS A 103 4.46 11.83 2.63
C LYS A 103 4.42 11.36 4.09
N LEU A 104 3.74 10.25 4.37
CA LEU A 104 3.69 9.65 5.71
C LEU A 104 5.06 9.12 6.13
N ILE A 105 5.71 8.34 5.26
CA ILE A 105 7.04 7.78 5.51
C ILE A 105 8.08 8.87 5.73
N ARG A 106 8.07 9.92 4.90
CA ARG A 106 8.96 11.07 5.08
C ARG A 106 8.80 11.70 6.46
N ARG A 107 7.56 11.83 6.94
CA ARG A 107 7.28 12.41 8.26
C ARG A 107 7.78 11.52 9.39
N ILE A 108 7.52 10.21 9.30
CA ILE A 108 8.03 9.22 10.26
C ILE A 108 9.56 9.28 10.31
N ARG A 109 10.24 9.30 9.15
CA ARG A 109 11.70 9.43 9.06
C ARG A 109 12.23 10.69 9.73
N LEU A 110 11.59 11.83 9.54
CA LEU A 110 11.99 13.07 10.21
C LEU A 110 11.82 12.99 11.72
N MET A 111 10.71 12.44 12.21
CA MET A 111 10.48 12.30 13.66
C MET A 111 11.47 11.32 14.30
N CYS A 112 11.74 10.20 13.65
CA CYS A 112 12.71 9.23 14.16
C CYS A 112 14.14 9.77 14.14
N PHE A 113 14.55 10.45 13.06
CA PHE A 113 15.86 11.07 12.98
C PHE A 113 16.05 12.15 14.05
N ASP A 114 15.04 13.01 14.24
CA ASP A 114 15.03 14.01 15.30
C ASP A 114 15.25 13.36 16.67
N LYS A 115 14.57 12.25 16.96
CA LYS A 115 14.79 11.51 18.21
C LYS A 115 16.19 10.92 18.33
N VAL A 116 16.69 10.29 17.27
CA VAL A 116 18.03 9.65 17.28
C VAL A 116 19.14 10.66 17.55
N VAL A 117 19.06 11.88 17.00
CA VAL A 117 20.10 12.92 17.20
C VAL A 117 20.14 13.44 18.64
N HIS A 118 19.05 13.33 19.40
CA HIS A 118 18.99 13.77 20.79
C HIS A 118 19.29 12.66 21.83
N ILE A 119 19.66 11.46 21.38
CA ILE A 119 20.07 10.37 22.28
C ILE A 119 21.52 10.60 22.74
N GLU A 120 21.82 10.19 23.98
CA GLU A 120 23.16 10.29 24.56
C GLU A 120 24.21 9.48 23.78
N VAL A 121 25.44 9.99 23.70
CA VAL A 121 26.51 9.35 22.92
C VAL A 121 26.84 7.95 23.46
N GLY A 122 26.80 7.75 24.78
CA GLY A 122 27.07 6.46 25.41
C GLY A 122 26.08 5.35 25.05
N TRP A 123 24.88 5.70 24.56
CA TRP A 123 23.92 4.72 24.06
C TRP A 123 24.35 4.11 22.71
N PHE A 124 25.08 4.88 21.89
CA PHE A 124 25.60 4.41 20.59
C PHE A 124 26.87 3.54 20.70
N ASP A 125 27.51 3.52 21.87
CA ASP A 125 28.70 2.69 22.12
C ASP A 125 28.36 1.20 22.24
N GLU A 126 27.09 0.85 22.45
CA GLU A 126 26.63 -0.53 22.47
C GLU A 126 26.59 -1.12 21.05
N SER A 127 27.14 -2.33 20.87
CA SER A 127 27.25 -2.98 19.55
C SER A 127 25.90 -3.19 18.86
N ALA A 128 24.81 -3.32 19.64
CA ALA A 128 23.44 -3.44 19.17
C ALA A 128 22.82 -2.10 18.71
N HIS A 129 23.36 -0.97 19.18
CA HIS A 129 22.87 0.40 18.94
C HIS A 129 23.85 1.26 18.13
N SER A 130 24.84 0.62 17.49
CA SER A 130 25.73 1.32 16.58
C SER A 130 24.93 2.02 15.46
N SER A 131 25.41 3.18 15.02
CA SER A 131 24.79 4.00 13.97
C SER A 131 24.51 3.22 12.68
N GLY A 132 25.37 2.26 12.32
CA GLY A 132 25.16 1.38 11.17
C GLY A 132 23.99 0.41 11.34
N VAL A 133 23.83 -0.17 12.54
CA VAL A 133 22.74 -1.10 12.85
C VAL A 133 21.39 -0.38 12.86
N ILE A 134 21.35 0.83 13.45
CA ILE A 134 20.13 1.64 13.50
C ILE A 134 19.73 2.12 12.11
N GLY A 135 20.69 2.59 11.30
CA GLY A 135 20.43 3.02 9.92
C GLY A 135 19.89 1.88 9.04
N ALA A 136 20.40 0.67 9.23
CA ALA A 136 19.90 -0.53 8.55
C ALA A 136 18.47 -0.87 8.98
N ARG A 137 18.20 -0.93 10.29
CA ARG A 137 16.84 -1.16 10.84
C ARG A 137 15.86 -0.11 10.33
N PHE A 138 16.24 1.16 10.36
CA PHE A 138 15.42 2.27 9.88
C PHE A 138 15.06 2.14 8.39
N SER A 139 16.01 1.66 7.58
CA SER A 139 15.80 1.43 6.16
C SER A 139 14.84 0.26 5.91
N ILE A 140 14.97 -0.83 6.67
CA ILE A 140 14.09 -1.99 6.59
C ILE A 140 12.66 -1.62 7.02
N ASP A 141 12.51 -0.92 8.16
CA ASP A 141 11.21 -0.50 8.67
C ASP A 141 10.51 0.48 7.70
N ALA A 142 11.26 1.39 7.08
CA ALA A 142 10.71 2.30 6.08
C ALA A 142 10.18 1.56 4.84
N VAL A 143 10.88 0.51 4.39
CA VAL A 143 10.42 -0.35 3.29
C VAL A 143 9.17 -1.12 3.69
N SER A 144 9.13 -1.66 4.91
CA SER A 144 7.97 -2.40 5.44
C SER A 144 6.71 -1.53 5.54
N VAL A 145 6.85 -0.29 6.05
CA VAL A 145 5.75 0.67 6.13
C VAL A 145 5.26 1.09 4.75
N HIS A 146 6.18 1.29 3.79
CA HIS A 146 5.82 1.60 2.40
C HIS A 146 5.06 0.45 1.73
N ALA A 147 5.44 -0.80 2.01
CA ALA A 147 4.77 -1.98 1.45
C ALA A 147 3.36 -2.20 2.02
N THR A 148 3.11 -1.80 3.27
CA THR A 148 1.78 -1.96 3.92
C THR A 148 0.79 -0.89 3.43
N VAL A 149 1.32 0.24 2.99
CA VAL A 149 0.57 1.33 2.41
C VAL A 149 0.14 0.96 0.98
N LEU A 150 1.05 0.48 0.13
CA LEU A 150 0.75 0.26 -1.29
C LEU A 150 -0.15 -0.96 -1.58
#